data_AF-A0AAV9CVI9-F1
#
_entry.id   AF-A0AAV9CVI9-F1
#
_cell.length_a   1.000
_cell.length_b   1.000
_cell.length_c   1.000
_cell.angle_alpha   90.00
_cell.angle_beta   90.00
_cell.angle_gamma   90.00
#
_symmetry.space_group_name_H-M   'P 1'
#
loop_
_entity.id
_entity.type
_entity.pdbx_description
1 polymer ?
#
loop_
_entity_poly.entity_id
_entity_poly.type
_entity_poly.pdbx_seq_one_letter_code
_entity_poly.pdbx_strand_id
1 'polypeptide(L)'
;MGFLFGIFILFCSLSGIFTEEPPDATIIIRGVATVAETDENFVCATIDWWPPQKCNYNQCPWGEASVLNLAGGLFGFSEGCLRMDRWDELNLLLQSTGAIVTFGLNALRGRHQTGKGIWGGAWNSTNTQRFIEYTISKGYPVDAWEFGNELSGHGIGASVGPEQYGKDLIYLKSILDDLYKESRSRPLLLAPGGFYDQQWYAKLLQVSGSNVVSALTHHVYNLGPGSDPHLTSKILDPHYLSRFADTFRGLQLTIQNHGPWASAWVGESGGAYNSGGHHVSDTFVNSFCALLWHRLMGKGVLPIDLSGSPYLRAYAQCSKQKPGISLLLINLSNSTTFSVTVQNDLNINVLTRGTLLRDGSFMHGLKRTVMWVGRKSSDGMEPREEYHLTPKDGDLHSQTMLLNGNPLELTEAGDIPPLNPVLVSVSSPVSVASLSIAFVVFPSFEARACL
;
A
#
# COMPACT_ATOMS: atom_id res chain seq x y z
N MET A 1 2.49 -42.96 75.68
CA MET A 1 1.56 -42.55 74.60
C MET A 1 2.13 -41.30 73.97
N GLY A 2 2.50 -41.38 72.70
CA GLY A 2 3.29 -40.36 72.00
C GLY A 2 2.47 -39.14 71.56
N PHE A 3 3.07 -37.96 71.70
CA PHE A 3 2.60 -36.70 71.13
C PHE A 3 3.21 -36.53 69.74
N LEU A 4 2.36 -36.44 68.72
CA LEU A 4 2.74 -36.09 67.34
C LEU A 4 2.66 -34.57 67.16
N PHE A 5 3.81 -33.93 66.98
CA PHE A 5 3.90 -32.56 66.46
C PHE A 5 3.76 -32.62 64.93
N GLY A 6 2.70 -32.02 64.39
CA GLY A 6 2.54 -31.82 62.95
C GLY A 6 3.33 -30.61 62.46
N ILE A 7 4.30 -30.83 61.57
CA ILE A 7 5.01 -29.77 60.84
C ILE A 7 4.16 -29.41 59.62
N PHE A 8 3.58 -28.21 59.61
CA PHE A 8 2.96 -27.61 58.43
C PHE A 8 4.06 -26.95 57.59
N ILE A 9 4.47 -27.58 56.48
CA ILE A 9 5.36 -26.94 55.50
C ILE A 9 4.48 -26.09 54.57
N LEU A 10 4.58 -24.77 54.73
CA LEU A 10 3.99 -23.79 53.83
C LEU A 10 4.78 -23.79 52.51
N PHE A 11 4.26 -24.43 51.47
CA PHE A 11 4.78 -24.24 50.11
C PHE A 11 4.38 -22.84 49.63
N CYS A 12 5.26 -21.85 49.82
CA CYS A 12 5.24 -20.65 49.00
C CYS A 12 5.64 -21.05 47.58
N SER A 13 4.66 -21.32 46.73
CA SER A 13 4.85 -21.27 45.29
C SER A 13 5.21 -19.84 44.92
N LEU A 14 6.51 -19.54 44.81
CA LEU A 14 6.97 -18.42 44.01
C LEU A 14 6.53 -18.71 42.58
N SER A 15 5.46 -18.05 42.14
CA SER A 15 5.14 -17.90 40.73
C SER A 15 6.30 -17.11 40.12
N GLY A 16 7.34 -17.83 39.68
CA GLY A 16 8.34 -17.26 38.80
C GLY A 16 7.59 -16.76 37.59
N ILE A 17 7.50 -15.44 37.43
CA ILE A 17 7.12 -14.81 36.17
C ILE A 17 8.25 -15.19 35.22
N PHE A 18 8.10 -16.34 34.55
CA PHE A 18 8.87 -16.62 33.34
C PHE A 18 8.40 -15.58 32.32
N THR A 19 9.15 -14.49 32.19
CA THR A 19 9.14 -13.71 30.96
C THR A 19 9.68 -14.66 29.90
N GLU A 20 8.78 -15.29 29.14
CA GLU A 20 9.13 -16.05 27.95
C GLU A 20 9.96 -15.11 27.06
N GLU A 21 11.17 -15.51 26.68
CA GLU A 21 11.98 -14.70 25.76
C GLU A 21 11.16 -14.51 24.47
N PRO A 22 11.01 -13.26 23.99
CA PRO A 22 10.24 -13.00 22.78
C PRO A 22 10.81 -13.83 21.64
N PRO A 23 9.98 -14.45 20.78
CA PRO A 23 10.49 -15.26 19.69
C PRO A 23 11.37 -14.42 18.77
N ASP A 24 12.56 -14.94 18.53
CA ASP A 24 13.54 -14.32 17.67
C ASP A 24 13.19 -14.53 16.20
N ALA A 25 13.16 -13.44 15.44
CA ALA A 25 13.06 -13.43 13.99
C ALA A 25 14.34 -12.81 13.40
N THR A 26 14.79 -13.31 12.26
CA THR A 26 15.94 -12.75 11.55
C THR A 26 15.52 -12.31 10.15
N ILE A 27 15.84 -11.06 9.81
CA ILE A 27 15.66 -10.49 8.48
C ILE A 27 17.04 -10.38 7.82
N ILE A 28 17.20 -11.00 6.66
CA ILE A 28 18.39 -10.85 5.82
C ILE A 28 18.03 -9.90 4.68
N ILE A 29 18.70 -8.76 4.62
CA ILE A 29 18.57 -7.79 3.53
C ILE A 29 19.57 -8.13 2.44
N ARG A 30 19.08 -8.29 1.22
CA ARG A 30 19.90 -8.52 0.03
C ARG A 30 20.18 -7.19 -0.67
N GLY A 31 21.28 -6.55 -0.29
CA GLY A 31 21.56 -5.15 -0.65
C GLY A 31 22.18 -4.93 -2.03
N VAL A 32 22.34 -5.97 -2.86
CA VAL A 32 23.12 -5.89 -4.11
C VAL A 32 22.37 -5.16 -5.23
N ALA A 33 21.05 -5.38 -5.36
CA ALA A 33 20.20 -4.80 -6.39
C ALA A 33 18.78 -4.59 -5.86
N THR A 34 18.05 -3.64 -6.46
CA THR A 34 16.62 -3.47 -6.21
C THR A 34 15.81 -4.53 -6.96
N VAL A 35 14.67 -4.93 -6.41
CA VAL A 35 13.71 -5.84 -7.08
C VAL A 35 12.56 -5.09 -7.77
N ALA A 36 12.34 -3.84 -7.37
CA ALA A 36 11.37 -2.93 -7.93
C ALA A 36 11.75 -1.50 -7.57
N GLU A 37 11.09 -0.53 -8.20
CA GLU A 37 11.20 0.88 -7.88
C GLU A 37 9.79 1.46 -7.67
N THR A 38 9.62 2.29 -6.64
CA THR A 38 8.41 3.07 -6.42
C THR A 38 8.58 4.50 -6.94
N ASP A 39 7.53 5.10 -7.49
CA ASP A 39 7.54 6.51 -7.90
C ASP A 39 7.58 7.45 -6.67
N GLU A 40 7.99 8.72 -6.85
CA GLU A 40 7.83 9.72 -5.77
C GLU A 40 6.35 9.91 -5.40
N ASN A 41 5.47 9.82 -6.39
CA ASN A 41 4.03 10.06 -6.30
C ASN A 41 3.28 8.74 -6.14
N PHE A 42 3.71 7.88 -5.22
CA PHE A 42 3.11 6.56 -5.01
C PHE A 42 1.85 6.58 -4.11
N VAL A 43 1.66 7.64 -3.31
CA VAL A 43 0.44 7.79 -2.48
C VAL A 43 -0.63 8.47 -3.32
N CYS A 44 -1.62 7.68 -3.73
CA CYS A 44 -2.77 8.16 -4.47
C CYS A 44 -4.00 8.17 -3.57
N ALA A 45 -4.91 9.12 -3.82
CA ALA A 45 -6.26 9.14 -3.26
C ALA A 45 -7.26 9.14 -4.42
N THR A 46 -8.16 8.16 -4.42
CA THR A 46 -9.25 8.08 -5.42
C THR A 46 -10.47 8.81 -4.88
N ILE A 47 -11.03 9.72 -5.66
CA ILE A 47 -12.23 10.48 -5.30
C ILE A 47 -13.37 10.09 -6.24
N ASP A 48 -14.39 9.44 -5.69
CA ASP A 48 -15.55 9.00 -6.45
C ASP A 48 -16.71 10.01 -6.50
N TRP A 49 -17.63 9.69 -7.39
CA TRP A 49 -18.80 10.47 -7.74
C TRP A 49 -20.05 9.88 -7.08
N TRP A 50 -20.13 9.99 -5.75
CA TRP A 50 -21.28 9.55 -4.99
C TRP A 50 -22.02 10.71 -4.33
N PRO A 51 -23.36 10.68 -4.25
CA PRO A 51 -24.10 11.75 -3.62
C PRO A 51 -23.85 11.79 -2.11
N PRO A 52 -23.94 12.97 -1.47
CA PRO A 52 -23.79 13.13 -0.02
C PRO A 52 -24.69 12.20 0.79
N GLN A 53 -25.87 11.89 0.23
CA GLN A 53 -26.90 11.04 0.85
C GLN A 53 -26.67 9.54 0.61
N LYS A 54 -25.60 9.12 -0.07
CA LYS A 54 -25.29 7.69 -0.20
C LYS A 54 -24.95 7.15 1.17
N CYS A 55 -25.78 6.23 1.63
CA CYS A 55 -25.58 5.54 2.88
C CYS A 55 -25.40 4.04 2.67
N ASN A 56 -24.44 3.46 3.36
CA ASN A 56 -24.20 2.03 3.48
C ASN A 56 -24.27 1.67 4.96
N TYR A 57 -25.02 0.60 5.29
CA TYR A 57 -25.05 0.05 6.64
C TYR A 57 -25.39 1.07 7.75
N ASN A 58 -26.35 1.97 7.46
CA ASN A 58 -26.77 3.09 8.32
C ASN A 58 -25.70 4.17 8.57
N GLN A 59 -24.68 4.27 7.72
CA GLN A 59 -23.75 5.40 7.66
C GLN A 59 -23.78 6.07 6.31
N CYS A 60 -23.58 7.38 6.31
CA CYS A 60 -23.49 8.18 5.10
C CYS A 60 -22.08 8.79 5.02
N PRO A 61 -21.04 7.97 4.73
CA PRO A 61 -19.65 8.39 4.83
C PRO A 61 -19.25 9.41 3.77
N TRP A 62 -20.06 9.55 2.71
CA TRP A 62 -19.75 10.42 1.59
C TRP A 62 -19.85 11.89 1.94
N GLY A 63 -20.89 12.34 2.66
CA GLY A 63 -21.01 13.74 3.10
C GLY A 63 -20.49 14.75 2.06
N GLU A 64 -19.47 15.51 2.41
CA GLU A 64 -18.79 16.48 1.53
C GLU A 64 -17.52 15.93 0.83
N ALA A 65 -17.30 14.61 0.84
CA ALA A 65 -16.11 13.95 0.29
C ALA A 65 -16.22 13.60 -1.20
N SER A 66 -17.34 13.90 -1.88
CA SER A 66 -17.46 13.65 -3.31
C SER A 66 -16.96 14.82 -4.15
N VAL A 67 -16.49 14.51 -5.36
CA VAL A 67 -16.26 15.48 -6.44
C VAL A 67 -17.49 16.38 -6.66
N LEU A 68 -18.69 15.84 -6.39
CA LEU A 68 -19.96 16.39 -6.85
C LEU A 68 -20.60 17.48 -6.00
N ASN A 69 -20.31 17.64 -4.69
CA ASN A 69 -21.16 18.32 -3.69
C ASN A 69 -22.11 19.43 -4.21
N LEU A 70 -23.17 18.97 -4.87
CA LEU A 70 -24.38 19.65 -5.27
C LEU A 70 -25.46 19.05 -4.37
N ALA A 71 -26.26 19.91 -3.76
CA ALA A 71 -27.39 19.46 -2.96
C ALA A 71 -28.41 18.71 -3.85
N GLY A 72 -28.60 17.42 -3.58
CA GLY A 72 -29.76 16.65 -4.01
C GLY A 72 -29.56 15.75 -5.23
N GLY A 73 -29.35 14.46 -4.97
CA GLY A 73 -29.49 13.41 -5.98
C GLY A 73 -29.43 12.02 -5.35
N LEU A 74 -30.59 11.39 -5.10
CA LEU A 74 -30.69 10.03 -4.58
C LEU A 74 -30.45 9.00 -5.69
N PHE A 75 -29.67 7.96 -5.36
CA PHE A 75 -29.60 6.62 -5.98
C PHE A 75 -30.16 6.44 -7.40
N GLY A 76 -29.25 6.39 -8.35
CA GLY A 76 -29.45 6.01 -9.74
C GLY A 76 -28.28 6.56 -10.55
N PHE A 77 -27.77 5.83 -11.54
CA PHE A 77 -26.79 6.32 -12.52
C PHE A 77 -27.42 7.39 -13.45
N SER A 78 -28.16 8.34 -12.91
CA SER A 78 -28.97 9.30 -13.66
C SER A 78 -28.43 10.70 -13.42
N GLU A 79 -27.64 11.16 -14.39
CA GLU A 79 -27.43 12.57 -14.75
C GLU A 79 -26.61 13.45 -13.78
N GLY A 80 -25.60 12.89 -13.12
CA GLY A 80 -24.53 13.70 -12.53
C GLY A 80 -23.68 14.39 -13.61
N CYS A 81 -23.55 15.73 -13.55
CA CYS A 81 -22.68 16.49 -14.43
C CYS A 81 -21.63 17.26 -13.62
N LEU A 82 -20.34 17.01 -13.88
CA LEU A 82 -19.28 17.90 -13.41
C LEU A 82 -19.32 19.18 -14.25
N ARG A 83 -19.68 20.28 -13.60
CA ARG A 83 -19.67 21.60 -14.23
C ARG A 83 -18.22 22.11 -14.36
N MET A 84 -17.98 22.97 -15.35
CA MET A 84 -16.64 23.52 -15.60
C MET A 84 -16.14 24.43 -14.47
N ASP A 85 -17.02 25.16 -13.80
CA ASP A 85 -16.66 25.94 -12.60
C ASP A 85 -16.26 25.04 -11.43
N ARG A 86 -16.93 23.90 -11.24
CA ARG A 86 -16.49 22.91 -10.26
C ARG A 86 -15.13 22.29 -10.64
N TRP A 87 -14.89 22.06 -11.93
CA TRP A 87 -13.57 21.64 -12.40
C TRP A 87 -12.48 22.69 -12.14
N ASP A 88 -12.81 23.98 -12.25
CA ASP A 88 -11.91 25.06 -11.86
C ASP A 88 -11.58 25.03 -10.37
N GLU A 89 -12.58 24.89 -9.50
CA GLU A 89 -12.39 24.77 -8.05
C GLU A 89 -11.51 23.58 -7.66
N LEU A 90 -11.73 22.42 -8.31
CA LEU A 90 -10.90 21.24 -8.09
C LEU A 90 -9.45 21.49 -8.48
N ASN A 91 -9.21 22.13 -9.63
CA ASN A 91 -7.85 22.44 -10.07
C ASN A 91 -7.16 23.46 -9.16
N LEU A 92 -7.90 24.42 -8.57
CA LEU A 92 -7.34 25.30 -7.55
C LEU A 92 -6.85 24.50 -6.33
N LEU A 93 -7.65 23.55 -5.85
CA LEU A 93 -7.25 22.66 -4.76
C LEU A 93 -6.01 21.84 -5.14
N LEU A 94 -6.04 21.17 -6.29
CA LEU A 94 -4.96 20.30 -6.77
C LEU A 94 -3.64 21.07 -6.96
N GLN A 95 -3.69 22.28 -7.51
CA GLN A 95 -2.51 23.14 -7.65
C GLN A 95 -2.00 23.63 -6.29
N SER A 96 -2.91 23.97 -5.35
CA SER A 96 -2.51 24.41 -4.00
C SER A 96 -1.85 23.32 -3.18
N THR A 97 -2.22 22.05 -3.41
CA THR A 97 -1.66 20.88 -2.71
C THR A 97 -0.47 20.27 -3.44
N GLY A 98 -0.25 20.65 -4.71
CA GLY A 98 0.74 20.02 -5.58
C GLY A 98 0.36 18.61 -6.04
N ALA A 99 -0.90 18.22 -5.89
CA ALA A 99 -1.39 16.91 -6.30
C ALA A 99 -1.40 16.77 -7.83
N ILE A 100 -0.97 15.58 -8.30
CA ILE A 100 -0.97 15.21 -9.71
C ILE A 100 -2.28 14.49 -10.03
N VAL A 101 -2.86 14.79 -11.20
CA VAL A 101 -4.22 14.36 -11.54
C VAL A 101 -4.22 13.26 -12.59
N THR A 102 -4.91 12.17 -12.24
CA THR A 102 -5.49 11.22 -13.18
C THR A 102 -7.01 11.39 -13.17
N PHE A 103 -7.66 11.48 -14.34
CA PHE A 103 -9.11 11.69 -14.41
C PHE A 103 -9.80 10.62 -15.24
N GLY A 104 -10.83 9.99 -14.67
CA GLY A 104 -11.67 8.97 -15.30
C GLY A 104 -12.72 9.55 -16.25
N LEU A 105 -12.67 9.16 -17.52
CA LEU A 105 -13.57 9.57 -18.58
C LEU A 105 -14.75 8.60 -18.73
N ASN A 106 -15.93 9.15 -19.01
CA ASN A 106 -17.15 8.34 -19.18
C ASN A 106 -17.12 7.52 -20.48
N ALA A 107 -16.88 6.21 -20.33
CA ALA A 107 -16.83 5.24 -21.43
C ALA A 107 -18.21 4.71 -21.88
N LEU A 108 -19.31 5.06 -21.20
CA LEU A 108 -20.67 4.59 -21.53
C LEU A 108 -21.48 5.60 -22.35
N ARG A 109 -21.03 6.86 -22.48
CA ARG A 109 -21.76 7.89 -23.21
C ARG A 109 -22.03 7.47 -24.67
N GLY A 110 -23.29 7.53 -25.09
CA GLY A 110 -23.73 7.17 -26.45
C GLY A 110 -23.99 5.68 -26.68
N ARG A 111 -23.62 4.81 -25.72
CA ARG A 111 -23.90 3.38 -25.80
C ARG A 111 -25.34 3.07 -25.38
N HIS A 112 -25.77 1.85 -25.68
CA HIS A 112 -27.05 1.31 -25.26
C HIS A 112 -26.88 -0.10 -24.69
N GLN A 113 -27.79 -0.51 -23.82
CA GLN A 113 -27.80 -1.87 -23.30
C GLN A 113 -28.20 -2.84 -24.41
N THR A 114 -27.35 -3.82 -24.69
CA THR A 114 -27.63 -4.93 -25.62
C THR A 114 -28.08 -6.19 -24.87
N GLY A 115 -27.86 -6.22 -23.56
CA GLY A 115 -28.33 -7.22 -22.61
C GLY A 115 -28.26 -6.66 -21.18
N LYS A 116 -28.73 -7.43 -20.20
CA LYS A 116 -28.72 -7.00 -18.80
C LYS A 116 -27.28 -6.70 -18.35
N GLY A 117 -26.99 -5.42 -18.09
CA GLY A 117 -25.66 -4.95 -17.68
C GLY A 117 -24.61 -4.91 -18.80
N ILE A 118 -24.92 -5.35 -20.02
CA ILE A 118 -23.97 -5.38 -21.15
C ILE A 118 -24.26 -4.19 -22.05
N TRP A 119 -23.24 -3.37 -22.28
CA TRP A 119 -23.34 -2.15 -23.08
C TRP A 119 -22.61 -2.31 -24.41
N GLY A 120 -23.30 -1.98 -25.49
CA GLY A 120 -22.80 -2.01 -26.86
C GLY A 120 -23.07 -0.72 -27.61
N GLY A 121 -22.63 -0.68 -28.86
CA GLY A 121 -22.69 0.52 -29.70
C GLY A 121 -21.46 1.42 -29.57
N ALA A 122 -21.39 2.39 -30.49
CA ALA A 122 -20.28 3.32 -30.58
C ALA A 122 -20.26 4.28 -29.39
N TRP A 123 -19.07 4.52 -28.85
CA TRP A 123 -18.86 5.54 -27.83
C TRP A 123 -18.92 6.94 -28.45
N ASN A 124 -19.67 7.85 -27.81
CA ASN A 124 -19.75 9.24 -28.23
C ASN A 124 -18.72 10.10 -27.47
N SER A 125 -17.62 10.43 -28.15
CA SER A 125 -16.47 11.15 -27.62
C SER A 125 -16.65 12.67 -27.50
N THR A 126 -17.74 13.24 -28.02
CA THR A 126 -17.95 14.71 -28.12
C THR A 126 -17.76 15.43 -26.78
N ASN A 127 -18.24 14.82 -25.70
CA ASN A 127 -18.13 15.42 -24.36
C ASN A 127 -16.71 15.33 -23.80
N THR A 128 -16.03 14.20 -24.00
CA THR A 128 -14.63 14.04 -23.63
C THR A 128 -13.75 15.04 -24.37
N GLN A 129 -13.93 15.19 -25.68
CA GLN A 129 -13.19 16.19 -26.48
C GLN A 129 -13.35 17.60 -25.91
N ARG A 130 -14.60 18.05 -25.72
CA ARG A 130 -14.88 19.38 -25.16
C ARG A 130 -14.31 19.58 -23.76
N PHE A 131 -14.34 18.55 -22.92
CA PHE A 131 -13.80 18.62 -21.55
C PHE A 131 -12.27 18.74 -21.55
N ILE A 132 -11.60 17.97 -22.40
CA ILE A 132 -10.14 18.01 -22.54
C ILE A 132 -9.72 19.35 -23.18
N GLU A 133 -10.39 19.82 -24.22
CA GLU A 133 -10.16 21.14 -24.82
C GLU A 133 -10.27 22.26 -23.79
N TYR A 134 -11.32 22.24 -22.97
CA TYR A 134 -11.48 23.19 -21.88
C TYR A 134 -10.31 23.12 -20.89
N THR A 135 -9.94 21.92 -20.45
CA THR A 135 -8.83 21.68 -19.52
C THR A 135 -7.50 22.22 -20.07
N ILE A 136 -7.20 21.96 -21.34
CA ILE A 136 -6.02 22.49 -22.04
C ILE A 136 -6.08 24.03 -22.11
N SER A 137 -7.24 24.60 -22.46
CA SER A 137 -7.41 26.05 -22.59
C SER A 137 -7.15 26.81 -21.28
N LYS A 138 -7.38 26.15 -20.14
CA LYS A 138 -7.15 26.68 -18.80
C LYS A 138 -5.72 26.45 -18.31
N GLY A 139 -4.93 25.67 -19.06
CA GLY A 139 -3.56 25.30 -18.68
C GLY A 139 -3.51 24.36 -17.48
N TYR A 140 -4.58 23.61 -17.22
CA TYR A 140 -4.64 22.70 -16.08
C TYR A 140 -3.81 21.44 -16.33
N PRO A 141 -2.90 21.06 -15.41
CA PRO A 141 -2.09 19.88 -15.56
C PRO A 141 -2.95 18.62 -15.31
N VAL A 142 -2.92 17.71 -16.27
CA VAL A 142 -3.44 16.34 -16.13
C VAL A 142 -2.35 15.40 -16.58
N ASP A 143 -1.95 14.47 -15.72
CA ASP A 143 -0.86 13.53 -16.00
C ASP A 143 -1.37 12.28 -16.70
N ALA A 144 -2.61 11.89 -16.43
CA ALA A 144 -3.23 10.78 -17.12
C ALA A 144 -4.74 10.92 -17.28
N TRP A 145 -5.26 10.36 -18.38
CA TRP A 145 -6.67 10.13 -18.59
C TRP A 145 -6.94 8.64 -18.46
N GLU A 146 -7.87 8.27 -17.60
CA GLU A 146 -8.34 6.90 -17.49
C GLU A 146 -9.67 6.76 -18.24
N PHE A 147 -9.88 5.66 -18.96
CA PHE A 147 -11.12 5.44 -19.68
C PHE A 147 -11.97 4.43 -18.92
N GLY A 148 -13.19 4.82 -18.55
CA GLY A 148 -14.16 3.96 -17.87
C GLY A 148 -13.86 3.67 -16.39
N ASN A 149 -14.80 3.02 -15.72
CA ASN A 149 -14.69 2.54 -14.35
C ASN A 149 -15.50 1.24 -14.20
N GLU A 150 -14.84 0.17 -13.78
CA GLU A 150 -15.37 -1.16 -13.50
C GLU A 150 -16.22 -1.76 -14.63
N LEU A 151 -15.82 -1.54 -15.89
CA LEU A 151 -16.49 -2.05 -17.09
C LEU A 151 -15.88 -3.36 -17.62
N SER A 152 -14.75 -3.80 -17.05
CA SER A 152 -14.02 -5.00 -17.46
C SER A 152 -14.67 -6.29 -16.94
N GLY A 153 -14.47 -7.39 -17.67
CA GLY A 153 -14.97 -8.71 -17.28
C GLY A 153 -16.49 -8.72 -17.10
N HIS A 154 -16.95 -9.11 -15.92
CA HIS A 154 -18.38 -9.10 -15.57
C HIS A 154 -18.94 -7.69 -15.30
N GLY A 155 -18.07 -6.72 -14.98
CA GLY A 155 -18.41 -5.34 -14.65
C GLY A 155 -19.24 -5.17 -13.37
N ILE A 156 -19.34 -3.93 -12.88
CA ILE A 156 -20.19 -3.57 -11.75
C ILE A 156 -21.36 -2.72 -12.26
N GLY A 157 -22.51 -3.35 -12.48
CA GLY A 157 -23.71 -2.73 -13.03
C GLY A 157 -23.66 -2.46 -14.55
N ALA A 158 -22.46 -2.34 -15.13
CA ALA A 158 -22.23 -2.19 -16.56
C ALA A 158 -20.94 -2.90 -16.99
N SER A 159 -20.93 -3.51 -18.18
CA SER A 159 -19.75 -4.09 -18.81
C SER A 159 -19.69 -3.78 -20.30
N VAL A 160 -18.47 -3.72 -20.84
CA VAL A 160 -18.20 -3.53 -22.27
C VAL A 160 -17.20 -4.59 -22.71
N GLY A 161 -17.47 -5.24 -23.84
CA GLY A 161 -16.59 -6.27 -24.39
C GLY A 161 -15.20 -5.73 -24.74
N PRO A 162 -14.13 -6.51 -24.53
CA PRO A 162 -12.76 -6.04 -24.66
C PRO A 162 -12.39 -5.63 -26.09
N GLU A 163 -13.00 -6.23 -27.14
CA GLU A 163 -12.77 -5.79 -28.51
C GLU A 163 -13.32 -4.40 -28.80
N GLN A 164 -14.52 -4.10 -28.31
CA GLN A 164 -15.11 -2.78 -28.49
C GLN A 164 -14.34 -1.76 -27.65
N TYR A 165 -14.03 -2.10 -26.39
CA TYR A 165 -13.24 -1.26 -25.49
C TYR A 165 -11.88 -0.87 -26.07
N GLY A 166 -11.14 -1.84 -26.62
CA GLY A 166 -9.83 -1.61 -27.23
C GLY A 166 -9.89 -0.69 -28.45
N LYS A 167 -10.92 -0.84 -29.30
CA LYS A 167 -11.16 0.08 -30.43
C LYS A 167 -11.46 1.51 -29.96
N ASP A 168 -12.24 1.64 -28.89
CA ASP A 168 -12.58 2.94 -28.32
C ASP A 168 -11.35 3.62 -27.70
N LEU A 169 -10.44 2.85 -27.09
CA LEU A 169 -9.15 3.36 -26.61
C LEU A 169 -8.22 3.82 -27.74
N ILE A 170 -8.15 3.09 -28.86
CA ILE A 170 -7.41 3.55 -30.05
C ILE A 170 -7.95 4.90 -30.51
N TYR A 171 -9.28 5.04 -30.56
CA TYR A 171 -9.92 6.29 -30.96
C TYR A 171 -9.71 7.42 -29.95
N LEU A 172 -9.78 7.14 -28.64
CA LEU A 172 -9.43 8.11 -27.60
C LEU A 172 -7.96 8.53 -27.71
N LYS A 173 -7.04 7.60 -27.99
CA LYS A 173 -5.63 7.91 -28.19
C LYS A 173 -5.42 8.88 -29.36
N SER A 174 -6.09 8.69 -30.50
CA SER A 174 -6.00 9.65 -31.61
C SER A 174 -6.52 11.04 -31.22
N ILE A 175 -7.62 11.10 -30.45
CA ILE A 175 -8.14 12.37 -29.94
C ILE A 175 -7.12 13.07 -29.04
N LEU A 176 -6.48 12.32 -28.13
CA LEU A 176 -5.45 12.87 -27.23
C LEU A 176 -4.24 13.38 -28.02
N ASP A 177 -3.78 12.62 -29.00
CA ASP A 177 -2.63 13.02 -29.84
C ASP A 177 -2.93 14.30 -30.64
N ASP A 178 -4.15 14.46 -31.14
CA ASP A 178 -4.58 15.67 -31.85
C ASP A 178 -4.73 16.88 -30.92
N LEU A 179 -5.37 16.72 -29.76
CA LEU A 179 -5.62 17.80 -28.81
C LEU A 179 -4.34 18.29 -28.13
N TYR A 180 -3.41 17.37 -27.80
CA TYR A 180 -2.14 17.68 -27.14
C TYR A 180 -0.97 17.86 -28.11
N LYS A 181 -1.21 17.98 -29.43
CA LYS A 181 -0.13 18.04 -30.43
C LYS A 181 0.87 19.19 -30.22
N GLU A 182 0.38 20.35 -29.75
CA GLU A 182 1.19 21.54 -29.44
C GLU A 182 1.57 21.63 -27.95
N SER A 183 1.11 20.69 -27.13
CA SER A 183 1.37 20.68 -25.69
C SER A 183 2.78 20.18 -25.40
N ARG A 184 3.42 20.77 -24.38
CA ARG A 184 4.78 20.38 -23.95
C ARG A 184 4.82 19.01 -23.28
N SER A 185 3.76 18.67 -22.55
CA SER A 185 3.57 17.36 -21.93
C SER A 185 2.36 16.68 -22.54
N ARG A 186 2.43 15.34 -22.64
CA ARG A 186 1.33 14.51 -23.11
C ARG A 186 0.89 13.60 -21.96
N PRO A 187 -0.41 13.61 -21.60
CA PRO A 187 -0.91 12.72 -20.57
C PRO A 187 -0.86 11.26 -21.01
N LEU A 188 -0.69 10.37 -20.04
CA LEU A 188 -0.82 8.93 -20.23
C LEU A 188 -2.29 8.56 -20.47
N LEU A 189 -2.51 7.43 -21.16
CA LEU A 189 -3.83 6.82 -21.29
C LEU A 189 -3.87 5.52 -20.49
N LEU A 190 -4.76 5.46 -19.51
CA LEU A 190 -4.93 4.35 -18.58
C LEU A 190 -6.26 3.63 -18.82
N ALA A 191 -6.28 2.34 -18.53
CA ALA A 191 -7.46 1.49 -18.65
C ALA A 191 -7.22 0.14 -17.97
N PRO A 192 -8.26 -0.68 -17.67
CA PRO A 192 -9.68 -0.34 -17.77
C PRO A 192 -10.31 0.19 -16.48
N GLY A 193 -9.53 0.36 -15.40
CA GLY A 193 -10.05 0.80 -14.10
C GLY A 193 -11.07 -0.18 -13.54
N GLY A 194 -10.78 -1.48 -13.51
CA GLY A 194 -11.73 -2.49 -13.03
C GLY A 194 -11.07 -3.68 -12.34
N PHE A 195 -11.84 -4.71 -12.03
CA PHE A 195 -11.28 -5.92 -11.43
C PHE A 195 -10.55 -6.76 -12.50
N TYR A 196 -9.42 -7.32 -12.09
CA TYR A 196 -8.57 -8.11 -12.98
C TYR A 196 -9.28 -9.38 -13.46
N ASP A 197 -9.47 -9.46 -14.78
CA ASP A 197 -9.91 -10.65 -15.49
C ASP A 197 -8.87 -10.98 -16.57
N GLN A 198 -8.20 -12.12 -16.45
CA GLN A 198 -7.04 -12.45 -17.29
C GLN A 198 -7.37 -12.44 -18.79
N GLN A 199 -8.51 -13.01 -19.18
CA GLN A 199 -8.87 -13.13 -20.59
C GLN A 199 -9.26 -11.77 -21.17
N TRP A 200 -10.05 -10.99 -20.43
CA TRP A 200 -10.48 -9.65 -20.82
C TRP A 200 -9.27 -8.72 -20.94
N TYR A 201 -8.36 -8.71 -19.95
CA TYR A 201 -7.18 -7.85 -19.93
C TYR A 201 -6.20 -8.23 -21.06
N ALA A 202 -5.95 -9.52 -21.28
CA ALA A 202 -5.11 -9.98 -22.39
C ALA A 202 -5.71 -9.57 -23.74
N LYS A 203 -7.04 -9.73 -23.89
CA LYS A 203 -7.74 -9.35 -25.13
C LYS A 203 -7.71 -7.84 -25.38
N LEU A 204 -7.84 -7.03 -24.33
CA LEU A 204 -7.71 -5.58 -24.42
C LEU A 204 -6.35 -5.17 -25.00
N LEU A 205 -5.25 -5.72 -24.46
CA LEU A 205 -3.89 -5.42 -24.94
C LEU A 205 -3.69 -5.87 -26.39
N GLN A 206 -4.20 -7.05 -26.76
CA GLN A 206 -4.12 -7.56 -28.13
C GLN A 206 -4.86 -6.67 -29.13
N VAL A 207 -6.01 -6.11 -28.74
CA VAL A 207 -6.84 -5.27 -29.61
C VAL A 207 -6.31 -3.84 -29.69
N SER A 208 -5.95 -3.26 -28.55
CA SER A 208 -5.44 -1.87 -28.50
C SER A 208 -4.04 -1.75 -29.08
N GLY A 209 -3.20 -2.78 -28.94
CA GLY A 209 -1.83 -2.78 -29.46
C GLY A 209 -0.89 -1.84 -28.69
N SER A 210 0.34 -1.74 -29.19
CA SER A 210 1.34 -0.87 -28.61
C SER A 210 1.02 0.61 -28.82
N ASN A 211 1.52 1.46 -27.92
CA ASN A 211 1.37 2.93 -27.93
C ASN A 211 -0.04 3.47 -27.64
N VAL A 212 -0.99 2.63 -27.24
CA VAL A 212 -2.33 3.08 -26.84
C VAL A 212 -2.45 3.20 -25.33
N VAL A 213 -2.35 2.08 -24.60
CA VAL A 213 -2.47 2.05 -23.14
C VAL A 213 -1.08 2.06 -22.51
N SER A 214 -0.81 3.07 -21.69
CA SER A 214 0.49 3.25 -21.01
C SER A 214 0.57 2.48 -19.70
N ALA A 215 -0.53 2.40 -18.95
CA ALA A 215 -0.63 1.52 -17.79
C ALA A 215 -1.98 0.82 -17.74
N LEU A 216 -1.92 -0.45 -17.37
CA LEU A 216 -3.06 -1.33 -17.20
C LEU A 216 -3.48 -1.28 -15.72
N THR A 217 -4.58 -0.60 -15.45
CA THR A 217 -5.09 -0.34 -14.11
C THR A 217 -6.02 -1.46 -13.63
N HIS A 218 -5.95 -1.79 -12.35
CA HIS A 218 -6.97 -2.63 -11.70
C HIS A 218 -7.36 -2.11 -10.32
N HIS A 219 -8.52 -2.59 -9.84
CA HIS A 219 -9.07 -2.26 -8.54
C HIS A 219 -8.74 -3.34 -7.50
N VAL A 220 -8.44 -2.93 -6.27
CA VAL A 220 -8.07 -3.84 -5.17
C VAL A 220 -9.02 -3.66 -4.00
N TYR A 221 -9.81 -4.69 -3.71
CA TYR A 221 -10.67 -4.79 -2.51
C TYR A 221 -10.62 -6.21 -1.96
N ASN A 222 -9.57 -6.52 -1.21
CA ASN A 222 -9.23 -7.90 -0.84
C ASN A 222 -10.03 -8.43 0.38
N LEU A 223 -10.68 -7.58 1.18
CA LEU A 223 -11.40 -8.02 2.38
C LEU A 223 -12.86 -8.44 2.11
N GLY A 224 -13.46 -7.94 1.04
CA GLY A 224 -14.88 -8.17 0.71
C GLY A 224 -15.77 -6.94 0.97
N PRO A 225 -17.08 -7.12 1.19
CA PRO A 225 -18.00 -6.00 1.41
C PRO A 225 -17.81 -5.39 2.80
N GLY A 226 -18.05 -4.09 2.92
CA GLY A 226 -18.03 -3.38 4.20
C GLY A 226 -18.96 -3.95 5.28
N SER A 227 -20.05 -4.65 4.90
CA SER A 227 -20.95 -5.33 5.84
C SER A 227 -20.40 -6.60 6.47
N ASP A 228 -19.26 -7.12 5.99
CA ASP A 228 -18.75 -8.41 6.48
C ASP A 228 -18.35 -8.29 7.97
N PRO A 229 -18.96 -9.07 8.89
CA PRO A 229 -18.59 -9.01 10.30
C PRO A 229 -17.18 -9.57 10.58
N HIS A 230 -16.53 -10.21 9.60
CA HIS A 230 -15.22 -10.85 9.74
C HIS A 230 -14.06 -10.00 9.22
N LEU A 231 -14.27 -8.72 8.87
CA LEU A 231 -13.21 -7.86 8.31
C LEU A 231 -11.95 -7.84 9.19
N THR A 232 -12.09 -7.63 10.51
CA THR A 232 -10.96 -7.64 11.46
C THR A 232 -10.18 -8.96 11.40
N SER A 233 -10.87 -10.10 11.46
CA SER A 233 -10.20 -11.42 11.41
C SER A 233 -9.48 -11.67 10.09
N LYS A 234 -10.01 -11.14 8.97
CA LYS A 234 -9.36 -11.22 7.66
C LYS A 234 -8.12 -10.34 7.56
N ILE A 235 -8.16 -9.15 8.16
CA ILE A 235 -6.99 -8.24 8.21
C ILE A 235 -5.86 -8.85 9.06
N LEU A 236 -6.20 -9.49 10.16
CA LEU A 236 -5.23 -10.10 11.07
C LEU A 236 -4.74 -11.49 10.63
N ASP A 237 -5.30 -12.07 9.57
CA ASP A 237 -4.88 -13.36 9.01
C ASP A 237 -3.82 -13.15 7.90
N PRO A 238 -2.54 -13.47 8.16
CA PRO A 238 -1.48 -13.29 7.17
C PRO A 238 -1.67 -14.18 5.93
N HIS A 239 -2.28 -15.35 6.08
CA HIS A 239 -2.56 -16.24 4.95
C HIS A 239 -3.69 -15.69 4.09
N TYR A 240 -4.73 -15.10 4.69
CA TYR A 240 -5.79 -14.42 3.93
C TYR A 240 -5.22 -13.27 3.10
N LEU A 241 -4.44 -12.38 3.72
CA LEU A 241 -3.82 -11.25 3.04
C LEU A 241 -2.90 -11.67 1.88
N SER A 242 -2.19 -12.79 2.03
CA SER A 242 -1.23 -13.27 1.02
C SER A 242 -1.90 -13.82 -0.24
N ARG A 243 -3.20 -14.15 -0.22
CA ARG A 243 -3.93 -14.66 -1.40
C ARG A 243 -3.97 -13.67 -2.55
N PHE A 244 -3.97 -12.37 -2.24
CA PHE A 244 -4.09 -11.34 -3.28
C PHE A 244 -2.80 -11.20 -4.13
N ALA A 245 -1.67 -11.75 -3.68
CA ALA A 245 -0.43 -11.74 -4.44
C ALA A 245 -0.54 -12.43 -5.81
N ASP A 246 -1.43 -13.44 -5.94
CA ASP A 246 -1.63 -14.14 -7.19
C ASP A 246 -2.30 -13.25 -8.25
N THR A 247 -3.14 -12.29 -7.85
CA THR A 247 -3.71 -11.28 -8.75
C THR A 247 -2.61 -10.38 -9.34
N PHE A 248 -1.69 -9.89 -8.50
CA PHE A 248 -0.55 -9.10 -8.97
C PHE A 248 0.35 -9.90 -9.92
N ARG A 249 0.64 -11.16 -9.58
CA ARG A 249 1.42 -12.06 -10.45
C ARG A 249 0.71 -12.31 -11.78
N GLY A 250 -0.61 -12.53 -11.74
CA GLY A 250 -1.44 -12.71 -12.93
C GLY A 250 -1.37 -11.51 -13.87
N LEU A 251 -1.59 -10.31 -13.34
CA LEU A 251 -1.50 -9.08 -14.13
C LEU A 251 -0.09 -8.90 -14.72
N GLN A 252 0.95 -9.10 -13.92
CA GLN A 252 2.33 -8.98 -14.36
C GLN A 252 2.63 -9.93 -15.54
N LEU A 253 2.21 -11.19 -15.44
CA LEU A 253 2.35 -12.18 -16.53
C LEU A 253 1.55 -11.79 -17.78
N THR A 254 0.34 -11.25 -17.61
CA THR A 254 -0.49 -10.79 -18.74
C THR A 254 0.19 -9.64 -19.49
N ILE A 255 0.75 -8.67 -18.77
CA ILE A 255 1.51 -7.56 -19.37
C ILE A 255 2.76 -8.08 -20.07
N GLN A 256 3.56 -8.95 -19.43
CA GLN A 256 4.75 -9.53 -20.02
C GLN A 256 4.47 -10.25 -21.35
N ASN A 257 3.35 -10.98 -21.43
CA ASN A 257 3.00 -11.80 -22.59
C ASN A 257 2.27 -11.04 -23.70
N HIS A 258 1.46 -10.04 -23.35
CA HIS A 258 0.52 -9.41 -24.30
C HIS A 258 0.72 -7.91 -24.48
N GLY A 259 1.47 -7.24 -23.60
CA GLY A 259 1.67 -5.79 -23.66
C GLY A 259 2.88 -5.31 -22.89
N PRO A 260 4.11 -5.77 -23.21
CA PRO A 260 5.33 -5.43 -22.46
C PRO A 260 5.69 -3.93 -22.49
N TRP A 261 4.95 -3.12 -23.26
CA TRP A 261 5.06 -1.66 -23.27
C TRP A 261 4.25 -0.96 -22.16
N ALA A 262 3.34 -1.67 -21.49
CA ALA A 262 2.47 -1.11 -20.45
C ALA A 262 3.00 -1.43 -19.05
N SER A 263 2.71 -0.57 -18.08
CA SER A 263 2.96 -0.82 -16.65
C SER A 263 1.73 -1.35 -15.92
N ALA A 264 1.90 -2.04 -14.80
CA ALA A 264 0.79 -2.48 -13.94
C ALA A 264 0.50 -1.44 -12.86
N TRP A 265 -0.70 -0.88 -12.84
CA TRP A 265 -1.09 0.12 -11.84
C TRP A 265 -2.29 -0.36 -11.01
N VAL A 266 -2.32 0.02 -9.74
CA VAL A 266 -3.53 -0.07 -8.91
C VAL A 266 -4.22 1.30 -9.02
N GLY A 267 -5.30 1.37 -9.80
CA GLY A 267 -6.01 2.64 -10.07
C GLY A 267 -6.98 3.04 -8.95
N GLU A 268 -7.49 2.04 -8.23
CA GLU A 268 -8.35 2.21 -7.07
C GLU A 268 -8.07 1.09 -6.07
N SER A 269 -8.04 1.41 -4.79
CA SER A 269 -7.77 0.42 -3.74
C SER A 269 -8.47 0.78 -2.44
N GLY A 270 -8.89 -0.25 -1.74
CA GLY A 270 -9.31 -0.18 -0.35
C GLY A 270 -9.24 -1.56 0.30
N GLY A 271 -9.45 -1.61 1.62
CA GLY A 271 -9.60 -2.90 2.30
C GLY A 271 -10.91 -3.58 1.88
N ALA A 272 -12.03 -2.92 2.13
CA ALA A 272 -13.38 -3.41 1.87
C ALA A 272 -14.16 -2.49 0.92
N TYR A 273 -14.85 -3.07 -0.06
CA TYR A 273 -15.70 -2.33 -0.99
C TYR A 273 -17.03 -1.93 -0.32
N ASN A 274 -17.89 -1.19 -1.03
CA ASN A 274 -19.13 -0.59 -0.49
C ASN A 274 -18.87 0.41 0.66
N SER A 275 -17.88 1.28 0.47
CA SER A 275 -17.51 2.36 1.41
C SER A 275 -16.88 1.90 2.73
N GLY A 276 -16.26 0.72 2.73
CA GLY A 276 -15.55 0.22 3.90
C GLY A 276 -16.47 -0.35 4.98
N GLY A 277 -15.87 -1.02 5.97
CA GLY A 277 -16.56 -1.51 7.16
C GLY A 277 -16.54 -0.48 8.28
N HIS A 278 -17.70 -0.26 8.88
CA HIS A 278 -17.84 0.65 10.01
C HIS A 278 -16.98 0.21 11.20
N HIS A 279 -16.31 1.18 11.84
CA HIS A 279 -15.40 0.93 12.97
C HIS A 279 -14.26 -0.03 12.63
N VAL A 280 -13.96 -0.24 11.35
CA VAL A 280 -12.85 -1.10 10.91
C VAL A 280 -12.01 -0.33 9.92
N SER A 281 -12.61 0.09 8.80
CA SER A 281 -11.87 0.71 7.69
C SER A 281 -11.29 2.07 8.02
N ASP A 282 -11.84 2.76 9.02
CA ASP A 282 -11.46 4.07 9.53
C ASP A 282 -10.65 4.02 10.84
N THR A 283 -10.18 2.83 11.23
CA THR A 283 -9.52 2.59 12.53
C THR A 283 -8.11 2.03 12.36
N PHE A 284 -7.36 1.93 13.46
CA PHE A 284 -5.96 1.47 13.46
C PHE A 284 -5.77 0.13 12.73
N VAL A 285 -6.69 -0.82 12.91
CA VAL A 285 -6.58 -2.17 12.32
C VAL A 285 -6.47 -2.15 10.80
N ASN A 286 -7.05 -1.14 10.13
CA ASN A 286 -7.02 -1.01 8.66
C ASN A 286 -6.22 0.23 8.19
N SER A 287 -5.22 0.67 8.95
CA SER A 287 -4.45 1.87 8.64
C SER A 287 -3.35 1.65 7.58
N PHE A 288 -3.15 2.64 6.70
CA PHE A 288 -2.16 2.59 5.60
C PHE A 288 -0.87 3.39 5.86
N CYS A 289 -0.71 4.02 7.03
CA CYS A 289 0.52 4.72 7.50
C CYS A 289 1.26 5.58 6.44
N ALA A 290 0.53 6.16 5.48
CA ALA A 290 1.10 6.74 4.26
C ALA A 290 2.11 7.88 4.50
N LEU A 291 1.86 8.71 5.52
CA LEU A 291 2.73 9.84 5.85
C LEU A 291 4.12 9.40 6.32
N LEU A 292 4.19 8.38 7.20
CA LEU A 292 5.47 7.84 7.66
C LEU A 292 6.17 7.10 6.53
N TRP A 293 5.44 6.32 5.74
CA TRP A 293 6.00 5.70 4.55
C TRP A 293 6.62 6.75 3.63
N HIS A 294 5.87 7.80 3.26
CA HIS A 294 6.36 8.85 2.37
C HIS A 294 7.59 9.56 2.92
N ARG A 295 7.72 9.71 4.24
CA ARG A 295 8.88 10.38 4.86
C ARG A 295 10.11 9.48 4.94
N LEU A 296 9.95 8.18 5.17
CA LEU A 296 11.04 7.29 5.55
C LEU A 296 11.47 6.33 4.44
N MET A 297 10.50 5.78 3.71
CA MET A 297 10.71 4.75 2.71
C MET A 297 11.01 5.39 1.34
N GLY A 298 12.17 5.08 0.76
CA GLY A 298 12.63 5.59 -0.52
C GLY A 298 12.30 4.67 -1.69
N LYS A 299 12.70 5.05 -2.90
CA LYS A 299 12.22 4.40 -4.14
C LYS A 299 12.66 2.95 -4.34
N GLY A 300 13.89 2.62 -3.97
CA GLY A 300 14.49 1.33 -4.28
C GLY A 300 13.97 0.22 -3.37
N VAL A 301 13.19 -0.73 -3.91
CA VAL A 301 12.66 -1.87 -3.16
C VAL A 301 13.73 -2.94 -3.04
N LEU A 302 14.02 -3.39 -1.82
CA LEU A 302 15.05 -4.39 -1.55
C LEU A 302 14.43 -5.78 -1.31
N PRO A 303 15.03 -6.84 -1.86
CA PRO A 303 14.67 -8.20 -1.50
C PRO A 303 15.07 -8.50 -0.05
N ILE A 304 14.19 -9.23 0.65
CA ILE A 304 14.45 -9.71 2.00
C ILE A 304 14.17 -11.21 2.13
N ASP A 305 14.92 -11.88 3.00
CA ASP A 305 14.55 -13.19 3.52
C ASP A 305 14.21 -13.05 5.01
N LEU A 306 13.02 -13.48 5.39
CA LEU A 306 12.57 -13.48 6.79
C LEU A 306 12.49 -14.91 7.31
N SER A 307 13.29 -15.23 8.32
CA SER A 307 13.11 -16.45 9.10
C SER A 307 12.24 -16.14 10.31
N GLY A 308 11.02 -16.68 10.36
CA GLY A 308 10.10 -16.45 11.48
C GLY A 308 8.65 -16.83 11.20
N SER A 309 7.76 -16.37 12.07
CA SER A 309 6.31 -16.57 11.97
C SER A 309 5.71 -15.76 10.81
N PRO A 310 4.71 -16.29 10.08
CA PRO A 310 3.99 -15.52 9.04
C PRO A 310 3.21 -14.32 9.60
N TYR A 311 3.01 -14.26 10.92
CA TYR A 311 2.38 -13.13 11.60
C TYR A 311 3.30 -11.91 11.71
N LEU A 312 4.61 -12.07 11.54
CA LEU A 312 5.52 -10.94 11.36
C LEU A 312 5.74 -10.74 9.85
N ARG A 313 5.40 -9.56 9.35
CA ARG A 313 5.64 -9.17 7.95
C ARG A 313 6.70 -8.08 7.92
N ALA A 314 7.58 -8.14 6.93
CA ALA A 314 8.66 -7.19 6.77
C ALA A 314 8.74 -6.72 5.32
N TYR A 315 9.11 -5.45 5.14
CA TYR A 315 9.37 -4.83 3.84
C TYR A 315 10.58 -3.92 3.98
N ALA A 316 11.45 -3.88 2.97
CA ALA A 316 12.66 -3.07 2.98
C ALA A 316 12.76 -2.20 1.73
N GLN A 317 13.14 -0.95 1.92
CA GLN A 317 13.46 -0.03 0.84
C GLN A 317 14.75 0.72 1.18
N CYS A 318 15.39 1.29 0.16
CA CYS A 318 16.39 2.33 0.40
C CYS A 318 15.77 3.47 1.21
N SER A 319 16.52 4.06 2.14
CA SER A 319 15.97 5.14 2.96
C SER A 319 15.84 6.42 2.13
N LYS A 320 14.77 7.20 2.37
CA LYS A 320 14.47 8.40 1.57
C LYS A 320 15.35 9.60 1.94
N GLN A 321 15.61 9.80 3.23
CA GLN A 321 16.26 11.02 3.73
C GLN A 321 17.75 10.85 4.00
N LYS A 322 18.20 9.63 4.30
CA LYS A 322 19.56 9.34 4.73
C LYS A 322 20.12 8.16 3.93
N PRO A 323 21.45 8.09 3.72
CA PRO A 323 22.07 6.88 3.19
C PRO A 323 21.76 5.68 4.09
N GLY A 324 21.42 4.55 3.49
CA GLY A 324 21.06 3.32 4.21
C GLY A 324 19.70 2.77 3.77
N ILE A 325 19.03 2.09 4.70
CA ILE A 325 17.75 1.40 4.41
C ILE A 325 16.67 1.80 5.41
N SER A 326 15.42 1.58 5.03
CA SER A 326 14.27 1.70 5.90
C SER A 326 13.41 0.44 5.82
N LEU A 327 12.96 -0.03 6.98
CA LEU A 327 12.13 -1.21 7.13
C LEU A 327 10.73 -0.81 7.58
N LEU A 328 9.73 -1.51 7.06
CA LEU A 328 8.40 -1.60 7.65
C LEU A 328 8.23 -3.00 8.23
N LEU A 329 7.91 -3.07 9.51
CA LEU A 329 7.59 -4.30 10.23
C LEU A 329 6.12 -4.24 10.68
N ILE A 330 5.36 -5.29 10.42
CA ILE A 330 3.95 -5.40 10.83
C ILE A 330 3.80 -6.69 11.64
N ASN A 331 3.38 -6.57 12.89
CA ASN A 331 3.10 -7.71 13.75
C ASN A 331 1.59 -7.91 13.86
N LEU A 332 1.09 -9.00 13.27
CA LEU A 332 -0.32 -9.41 13.32
C LEU A 332 -0.62 -10.39 14.46
N SER A 333 0.38 -10.81 15.24
CA SER A 333 0.16 -11.69 16.39
C SER A 333 -0.49 -10.92 17.53
N ASN A 334 -1.51 -11.51 18.16
CA ASN A 334 -2.25 -10.92 19.28
C ASN A 334 -1.58 -11.10 20.65
N SER A 335 -0.62 -12.02 20.77
CA SER A 335 0.00 -12.39 22.04
C SER A 335 1.52 -12.31 22.03
N THR A 336 2.13 -12.19 20.85
CA THR A 336 3.57 -12.28 20.68
C THR A 336 4.19 -10.92 20.40
N THR A 337 5.17 -10.55 21.21
CA THR A 337 6.14 -9.51 20.85
C THR A 337 7.32 -10.18 20.16
N PHE A 338 7.71 -9.72 18.96
CA PHE A 338 8.86 -10.28 18.25
C PHE A 338 10.15 -9.53 18.57
N SER A 339 11.24 -10.28 18.72
CA SER A 339 12.61 -9.76 18.78
C SER A 339 13.26 -9.95 17.41
N VAL A 340 13.50 -8.86 16.67
CA VAL A 340 13.91 -8.92 15.26
C VAL A 340 15.36 -8.51 15.11
N THR A 341 16.19 -9.42 14.59
CA THR A 341 17.58 -9.13 14.21
C THR A 341 17.67 -8.87 12.71
N VAL A 342 18.34 -7.78 12.32
CA VAL A 342 18.53 -7.40 10.91
C VAL A 342 19.97 -7.68 10.49
N GLN A 343 20.14 -8.40 9.39
CA GLN A 343 21.42 -8.82 8.86
C GLN A 343 21.57 -8.43 7.38
N ASN A 344 22.82 -8.37 6.92
CA ASN A 344 23.18 -8.08 5.54
C ASN A 344 23.78 -9.35 4.91
N ASP A 345 23.36 -9.69 3.69
CA ASP A 345 23.84 -10.85 2.95
C ASP A 345 25.34 -10.81 2.65
N LEU A 346 25.92 -9.62 2.49
CA LEU A 346 27.37 -9.43 2.32
C LEU A 346 28.17 -9.96 3.51
N ASN A 347 27.62 -9.92 4.73
CA ASN A 347 28.29 -10.39 5.95
C ASN A 347 28.21 -11.91 6.14
N ILE A 348 27.26 -12.59 5.50
CA ILE A 348 27.11 -14.05 5.59
C ILE A 348 28.24 -14.75 4.82
N ASN A 349 28.64 -14.21 3.67
CA ASN A 349 29.73 -14.76 2.85
C ASN A 349 31.14 -14.60 3.49
N VAL A 350 31.28 -13.71 4.46
CA VAL A 350 32.54 -13.57 5.23
C VAL A 350 32.66 -14.69 6.28
N LEU A 351 31.54 -15.18 6.82
CA LEU A 351 31.53 -16.29 7.78
C LEU A 351 31.87 -17.64 7.13
N THR A 352 31.50 -17.87 5.86
CA THR A 352 31.79 -19.12 5.13
C THR A 352 33.21 -19.22 4.56
N ARG A 353 33.92 -18.09 4.37
CA ARG A 353 35.33 -18.12 3.94
C ARG A 353 36.34 -18.35 5.09
N GLY A 354 35.89 -18.32 6.34
CA GLY A 354 36.75 -18.52 7.52
C GLY A 354 36.92 -19.97 7.99
N THR A 355 36.17 -20.93 7.43
CA THR A 355 36.03 -22.30 7.97
C THR A 355 36.68 -23.41 7.13
N LEU A 356 37.62 -23.06 6.24
CA LEU A 356 38.49 -24.03 5.58
C LEU A 356 39.93 -23.68 5.90
N LEU A 357 40.41 -24.09 7.08
CA LEU A 357 41.80 -24.39 7.48
C LEU A 357 41.96 -24.23 9.01
N ARG A 358 41.55 -25.22 9.81
CA ARG A 358 42.40 -25.77 10.88
C ARG A 358 41.79 -26.99 11.55
N ASP A 359 42.65 -27.99 11.67
CA ASP A 359 42.45 -29.32 12.20
C ASP A 359 42.45 -29.36 13.74
N GLY A 360 41.74 -30.34 14.31
CA GLY A 360 42.01 -31.01 15.59
C GLY A 360 41.88 -30.28 16.94
N SER A 361 40.89 -30.72 17.73
CA SER A 361 40.89 -30.79 19.21
C SER A 361 40.80 -29.49 20.03
N PHE A 362 39.61 -29.16 20.54
CA PHE A 362 39.28 -29.12 21.98
C PHE A 362 37.80 -28.69 22.17
N MET A 363 36.97 -29.56 22.75
CA MET A 363 35.65 -29.19 23.23
C MET A 363 35.78 -28.62 24.65
N HIS A 364 35.43 -27.35 24.85
CA HIS A 364 34.59 -26.89 25.98
C HIS A 364 34.28 -25.39 25.87
N GLY A 365 32.99 -25.05 25.94
CA GLY A 365 32.45 -23.77 26.43
C GLY A 365 32.94 -22.46 25.81
N LEU A 366 32.23 -21.96 24.80
CA LEU A 366 31.99 -20.51 24.64
C LEU A 366 30.82 -20.27 23.67
N LYS A 367 29.63 -19.95 24.19
CA LYS A 367 28.58 -19.26 23.40
C LYS A 367 29.13 -17.87 23.08
N ARG A 368 29.70 -17.68 21.89
CA ARG A 368 30.24 -16.40 21.44
C ARG A 368 29.24 -15.76 20.47
N THR A 369 28.44 -14.84 21.01
CA THR A 369 27.65 -13.85 20.27
C THR A 369 28.59 -13.09 19.33
N VAL A 370 28.42 -13.21 18.02
CA VAL A 370 29.22 -12.48 17.04
C VAL A 370 28.42 -11.27 16.58
N MET A 371 28.73 -10.16 17.23
CA MET A 371 28.34 -8.82 16.84
C MET A 371 29.08 -8.39 15.57
N TRP A 372 28.42 -7.51 14.82
CA TRP A 372 28.96 -6.64 13.78
C TRP A 372 30.46 -6.32 13.97
N VAL A 373 31.31 -6.88 13.10
CA VAL A 373 32.69 -6.41 12.89
C VAL A 373 32.81 -6.05 11.42
N GLY A 374 32.20 -4.93 11.04
CA GLY A 374 32.78 -4.09 10.00
C GLY A 374 34.16 -3.64 10.48
N ARG A 375 35.14 -3.59 9.57
CA ARG A 375 36.47 -3.02 9.86
C ARG A 375 36.32 -1.52 10.16
N LYS A 376 36.03 -1.19 11.42
CA LYS A 376 36.32 0.06 12.15
C LYS A 376 35.76 -0.08 13.56
N SER A 377 36.62 -0.46 14.50
CA SER A 377 36.33 -0.34 15.93
C SER A 377 36.31 1.14 16.33
N SER A 378 35.20 1.62 16.91
CA SER A 378 35.09 2.70 17.93
C SER A 378 33.71 3.38 17.84
N ASP A 379 32.92 3.36 18.92
CA ASP A 379 32.00 4.43 19.41
C ASP A 379 31.31 5.43 18.44
N GLY A 380 31.03 5.05 17.19
CA GLY A 380 30.69 6.03 16.13
C GLY A 380 29.69 5.56 15.08
N MET A 381 28.85 4.56 15.39
CA MET A 381 27.75 4.19 14.51
C MET A 381 26.52 5.02 14.89
N GLU A 382 25.98 5.79 13.94
CA GLU A 382 24.75 6.55 14.16
C GLU A 382 23.65 5.63 14.67
N PRO A 383 22.90 6.02 15.72
CA PRO A 383 21.80 5.21 16.22
C PRO A 383 20.75 5.05 15.13
N ARG A 384 20.09 3.89 15.09
CA ARG A 384 18.92 3.72 14.24
C ARG A 384 17.73 4.45 14.82
N GLU A 385 16.82 4.84 13.95
CA GLU A 385 15.58 5.52 14.30
C GLU A 385 14.42 4.53 14.26
N GLU A 386 13.62 4.49 15.31
CA GLU A 386 12.45 3.63 15.42
C GLU A 386 11.17 4.45 15.61
N TYR A 387 10.14 4.09 14.85
CA TYR A 387 8.81 4.70 14.85
C TYR A 387 7.77 3.61 15.07
N HIS A 388 7.40 3.38 16.32
CA HIS A 388 6.43 2.36 16.72
C HIS A 388 5.02 2.94 16.76
N LEU A 389 4.14 2.32 16.00
CA LEU A 389 2.74 2.69 15.87
C LEU A 389 1.87 1.67 16.58
N THR A 390 1.05 2.16 17.51
CA THR A 390 0.13 1.34 18.30
C THR A 390 -1.25 1.99 18.36
N PRO A 391 -2.31 1.22 18.54
CA PRO A 391 -3.62 1.79 18.80
C PRO A 391 -3.68 2.42 20.20
N LYS A 392 -4.41 3.52 20.34
CA LYS A 392 -4.70 4.09 21.66
C LYS A 392 -5.38 3.05 22.55
N ASP A 393 -4.90 2.96 23.79
CA ASP A 393 -5.39 2.02 24.81
C ASP A 393 -5.34 0.53 24.42
N GLY A 394 -4.59 0.17 23.38
CA GLY A 394 -4.55 -1.19 22.84
C GLY A 394 -5.77 -1.57 22.00
N ASP A 395 -6.69 -0.63 21.73
CA ASP A 395 -7.92 -0.88 20.98
C ASP A 395 -7.67 -0.77 19.46
N LEU A 396 -7.62 -1.92 18.79
CA LEU A 396 -7.49 -2.00 17.33
C LEU A 396 -8.54 -1.20 16.54
N HIS A 397 -9.70 -0.95 17.15
CA HIS A 397 -10.79 -0.18 16.57
C HIS A 397 -10.73 1.32 16.93
N SER A 398 -9.65 1.77 17.54
CA SER A 398 -9.40 3.18 17.80
C SER A 398 -9.12 3.95 16.50
N GLN A 399 -9.71 5.13 16.39
CA GLN A 399 -9.36 6.12 15.37
C GLN A 399 -8.11 6.94 15.75
N THR A 400 -7.59 6.76 16.98
CA THR A 400 -6.37 7.43 17.43
C THR A 400 -5.20 6.44 17.44
N MET A 401 -4.16 6.81 16.70
CA MET A 401 -2.89 6.10 16.66
C MET A 401 -1.86 6.79 17.55
N LEU A 402 -1.02 6.02 18.22
CA LEU A 402 0.11 6.49 19.01
C LEU A 402 1.40 6.28 18.22
N LEU A 403 2.26 7.30 18.14
CA LEU A 403 3.65 7.17 17.71
C LEU A 403 4.57 7.19 18.92
N ASN A 404 5.29 6.08 19.15
CA ASN A 404 6.21 5.93 20.28
C ASN A 404 5.53 6.25 21.63
N GLY A 405 4.24 5.87 21.76
CA GLY A 405 3.41 6.12 22.93
C GLY A 405 2.71 7.48 22.98
N ASN A 406 2.93 8.37 22.02
CA ASN A 406 2.31 9.71 21.98
C ASN A 406 1.18 9.75 20.94
N PRO A 407 -0.03 10.23 21.28
CA PRO A 407 -1.13 10.38 20.31
C PRO A 407 -0.74 11.25 19.11
N LEU A 408 -1.04 10.75 17.91
CA LEU A 408 -0.94 11.51 16.67
C LEU A 408 -2.25 12.27 16.45
N GLU A 409 -2.25 13.53 16.84
CA GLU A 409 -3.36 14.46 16.64
C GLU A 409 -2.82 15.73 15.96
N LEU A 410 -3.65 16.37 15.13
CA LEU A 410 -3.27 17.67 14.55
C LEU A 410 -3.06 18.69 15.67
N THR A 411 -2.17 19.65 15.44
CA THR A 411 -2.03 20.78 16.37
C THR A 411 -3.31 21.61 16.39
N GLU A 412 -3.45 22.51 17.36
CA GLU A 412 -4.58 23.46 17.42
C GLU A 412 -4.69 24.33 16.14
N ALA A 413 -3.57 24.52 15.43
CA ALA A 413 -3.52 25.25 14.16
C ALA A 413 -3.89 24.38 12.94
N GLY A 414 -4.11 23.07 13.12
CA GLY A 414 -4.37 22.11 12.05
C GLY A 414 -3.11 21.56 11.39
N ASP A 415 -1.92 21.79 11.96
CA ASP A 415 -0.66 21.28 11.40
C ASP A 415 -0.43 19.81 11.75
N ILE A 416 0.36 19.13 10.89
CA ILE A 416 0.84 17.78 11.16
C ILE A 416 1.79 17.81 12.37
N PRO A 417 1.57 16.96 13.41
CA PRO A 417 2.44 16.94 14.58
C PRO A 417 3.86 16.47 14.24
N PRO A 418 4.86 16.79 15.08
CA PRO A 418 6.21 16.28 14.89
C PRO A 418 6.24 14.74 15.00
N LEU A 419 6.84 14.09 14.02
CA LEU A 419 7.00 12.64 13.99
C LEU A 419 8.42 12.29 14.46
N ASN A 420 8.63 12.28 15.78
CA ASN A 420 9.95 12.08 16.36
C ASN A 420 10.27 10.59 16.55
N PRO A 421 11.47 10.12 16.14
CA PRO A 421 11.89 8.75 16.37
C PRO A 421 12.34 8.51 17.82
N VAL A 422 12.38 7.24 18.20
CA VAL A 422 13.22 6.76 19.30
C VAL A 422 14.57 6.34 18.73
N LEU A 423 15.66 6.76 19.35
CA LEU A 423 17.02 6.42 18.94
C LEU A 423 17.49 5.17 19.68
N VAL A 424 17.89 4.15 18.93
CA VAL A 424 18.30 2.85 19.47
C VAL A 424 19.65 2.43 18.89
N SER A 425 20.45 1.70 19.67
CA SER A 425 21.70 1.11 19.17
C SER A 425 21.41 0.13 18.05
N VAL A 426 22.07 0.30 16.91
CA VAL A 426 22.01 -0.60 15.74
C VAL A 426 22.29 -2.07 16.05
N SER A 427 23.04 -2.37 17.13
CA SER A 427 23.38 -3.73 17.55
C SER A 427 22.29 -4.46 18.34
N SER A 428 21.33 -3.72 18.90
CA SER A 428 20.23 -4.30 19.66
C SER A 428 19.17 -4.91 18.72
N PRO A 429 18.48 -5.99 19.07
CA PRO A 429 17.30 -6.42 18.33
C PRO A 429 16.22 -5.31 18.30
N VAL A 430 15.39 -5.29 17.24
CA VAL A 430 14.20 -4.44 17.17
C VAL A 430 13.07 -5.19 17.85
N SER A 431 12.46 -4.60 18.88
CA SER A 431 11.27 -5.19 19.53
C SER A 431 10.01 -4.71 18.82
N VAL A 432 9.17 -5.62 18.34
CA VAL A 432 7.89 -5.29 17.68
C VAL A 432 6.75 -5.85 18.50
N ALA A 433 6.02 -4.97 19.19
CA ALA A 433 4.90 -5.34 20.06
C ALA A 433 3.80 -6.09 19.30
N SER A 434 2.97 -6.87 19.99
CA SER A 434 1.79 -7.52 19.39
C SER A 434 0.87 -6.47 18.75
N LEU A 435 0.23 -6.83 17.62
CA LEU A 435 -0.75 -5.99 16.93
C LEU A 435 -0.28 -4.56 16.69
N SER A 436 0.97 -4.40 16.25
CA SER A 436 1.62 -3.11 16.06
C SER A 436 2.37 -3.03 14.74
N ILE A 437 2.75 -1.80 14.37
CA ILE A 437 3.53 -1.51 13.16
C ILE A 437 4.78 -0.74 13.58
N ALA A 438 5.93 -1.03 12.99
CA ALA A 438 7.16 -0.28 13.24
C ALA A 438 7.83 0.12 11.93
N PHE A 439 8.17 1.40 11.78
CA PHE A 439 9.15 1.84 10.79
C PHE A 439 10.52 1.96 11.44
N VAL A 440 11.56 1.46 10.79
CA VAL A 440 12.91 1.48 11.32
C VAL A 440 13.90 1.95 10.26
N VAL A 441 14.64 3.01 10.54
CA VAL A 441 15.67 3.54 9.65
C VAL A 441 17.04 3.13 10.15
N PHE A 442 17.79 2.40 9.32
CA PHE A 442 19.17 2.03 9.59
C PHE A 442 20.11 2.95 8.79
N PRO A 443 20.65 4.01 9.42
CA PRO A 443 21.58 4.90 8.76
C PRO A 443 22.87 4.14 8.42
N SER A 444 23.50 4.52 7.31
CA SER A 444 24.78 3.95 6.85
C SER A 444 24.77 2.43 6.69
N PHE A 445 23.60 1.81 6.49
CA PHE A 445 23.49 0.39 6.17
C PHE A 445 24.08 0.13 4.78
N GLU A 446 25.03 -0.79 4.66
CA GLU A 446 25.72 -1.09 3.40
C GLU A 446 24.81 -1.86 2.41
N ALA A 447 23.98 -1.14 1.65
CA ALA A 447 23.24 -1.68 0.53
C ALA A 447 23.68 -0.99 -0.75
N ARG A 448 24.41 -1.70 -1.63
CA ARG A 448 24.93 -1.18 -2.89
C ARG A 448 23.83 -0.61 -3.79
N ALA A 449 22.64 -1.18 -3.74
CA ALA A 449 21.46 -0.72 -4.46
C ALA A 449 20.94 0.66 -4.00
N CYS A 450 21.40 1.17 -2.85
CA CYS A 450 20.95 2.41 -2.23
C CYS A 450 22.04 3.50 -2.19
N LEU A 451 23.14 3.29 -2.91
CA LEU A 451 24.27 4.23 -2.99
C LEU A 451 24.20 5.13 -4.22
#